data_AF-A0A7S0G1K9-F1
#
_entry.id   AF-A0A7S0G1K9-F1
#
_cell.length_a   1.000
_cell.length_b   1.000
_cell.length_c   1.000
_cell.angle_alpha   90.00
_cell.angle_beta   90.00
_cell.angle_gamma   90.00
#
_symmetry.space_group_name_H-M   'P 1'
#
loop_
_entity.id
_entity.type
_entity.pdbx_description
1 polymer ?
#
loop_
_entity_poly.entity_id
_entity_poly.type
_entity_poly.pdbx_seq_one_letter_code
_entity_poly.pdbx_strand_id
1 'polypeptide(L)'
;MLRGRVLNGLSRASGQRHRRLMSVWKDVPKGPEDAILGVTIAYNKDDNPKKINLGVGAYRDDNGKPFVLSSVRAAEAKIQSEKRPMEYLPVIGDKEFLSNSLKLAFTEDNEFLKNDLIASIQTLSGTGACRLGAEFISRFHKSSTGKPLVLMPSPTWANHPGIFRDGGCEVGKYRYYDSDSCGFDLEGSVEDLKSAPVGSVVLLHACAHNPTGVDPTMDQWEVLSETIKRAGLLPFFDMAYQGFTSGSLDIDAGAVRKFVEDGHRVMLAQSFSKNFGLYGHRLGTLSILTDSDKEKMAIESQVCRPSRQLLIREQLVLSRSDSQPLIFGPPAPHVSCSSSSRSWVEPCGQTLQFKDLEL
;
A
#
# COMPACT_ATOMS: atom_id res chain seq x y z
N MET A 1 80.95 -28.18 44.42
CA MET A 1 79.66 -28.59 45.02
C MET A 1 78.53 -28.07 44.16
N LEU A 2 77.66 -28.97 43.71
CA LEU A 2 76.58 -28.72 42.76
C LEU A 2 75.58 -27.67 43.27
N ARG A 3 75.05 -26.82 42.36
CA ARG A 3 73.68 -26.29 42.43
C ARG A 3 73.22 -25.73 41.06
N GLY A 4 72.32 -26.50 40.43
CA GLY A 4 71.17 -26.08 39.63
C GLY A 4 71.35 -25.15 38.42
N ARG A 5 71.46 -25.71 37.20
CA ARG A 5 71.00 -25.05 35.97
C ARG A 5 69.62 -25.60 35.63
N VAL A 6 68.60 -24.76 35.76
CA VAL A 6 67.24 -25.04 35.27
C VAL A 6 67.19 -24.67 33.78
N LEU A 7 66.91 -25.67 32.95
CA LEU A 7 66.56 -25.51 31.54
C LEU A 7 65.13 -24.95 31.47
N ASN A 8 64.96 -23.68 31.07
CA ASN A 8 63.65 -23.16 30.66
C ASN A 8 63.55 -23.22 29.13
N GLY A 9 62.61 -24.06 28.69
CA GLY A 9 62.34 -24.34 27.29
C GLY A 9 61.83 -23.13 26.52
N LEU A 10 62.33 -23.03 25.28
CA LEU A 10 61.78 -22.19 24.23
C LEU A 10 60.42 -22.76 23.80
N SER A 11 59.34 -22.33 24.44
CA SER A 11 57.99 -22.48 23.85
C SER A 11 57.77 -21.36 22.87
N ARG A 12 57.97 -21.65 21.58
CA ARG A 12 57.47 -20.82 20.47
C ARG A 12 55.94 -20.92 20.47
N ALA A 13 55.29 -20.08 21.27
CA ALA A 13 53.86 -19.85 21.13
C ALA A 13 53.63 -19.17 19.78
N SER A 14 53.20 -19.94 18.79
CA SER A 14 52.61 -19.44 17.56
C SER A 14 51.30 -18.73 17.93
N GLY A 15 51.41 -17.47 18.35
CA GLY A 15 50.27 -16.61 18.55
C GLY A 15 49.57 -16.40 17.23
N GLN A 16 48.54 -17.21 16.95
CA GLN A 16 47.55 -16.88 15.92
C GLN A 16 46.96 -15.52 16.32
N ARG A 17 47.45 -14.45 15.66
CA ARG A 17 46.77 -13.16 15.64
C ARG A 17 45.39 -13.42 15.06
N HIS A 18 44.41 -13.59 15.94
CA HIS A 18 43.01 -13.50 15.57
C HIS A 18 42.84 -12.11 14.98
N ARG A 19 42.78 -12.00 13.66
CA ARG A 19 42.34 -10.78 12.99
C ARG A 19 40.94 -10.53 13.52
N ARG A 20 40.81 -9.55 14.43
CA ARG A 20 39.50 -9.09 14.89
C ARG A 20 38.75 -8.67 13.63
N LEU A 21 37.72 -9.42 13.28
CA LEU A 21 36.86 -9.06 12.16
C LEU A 21 36.30 -7.69 12.48
N MET A 22 36.65 -6.70 11.66
CA MET A 22 36.08 -5.36 11.75
C MET A 22 34.58 -5.48 11.53
N SER A 23 33.78 -4.75 12.31
CA SER A 23 32.33 -4.73 12.10
C SER A 23 32.04 -4.26 10.68
N VAL A 24 31.32 -5.10 9.93
CA VAL A 24 30.91 -4.85 8.53
C VAL A 24 29.97 -3.65 8.43
N TRP A 25 29.24 -3.35 9.51
CA TRP A 25 28.15 -2.36 9.53
C TRP A 25 28.47 -1.11 10.36
N LYS A 26 29.74 -0.91 10.74
CA LYS A 26 30.15 0.18 11.63
C LYS A 26 29.82 1.59 11.09
N ASP A 27 29.73 1.73 9.77
CA ASP A 27 29.54 3.02 9.08
C ASP A 27 28.09 3.21 8.61
N VAL A 28 27.17 2.28 8.93
CA VAL A 28 25.75 2.43 8.59
C VAL A 28 25.16 3.58 9.43
N PRO A 29 24.73 4.69 8.83
CA PRO A 29 24.17 5.80 9.59
C PRO A 29 22.79 5.44 10.15
N LYS A 30 22.44 6.02 11.31
CA LYS A 30 21.05 5.96 11.80
C LYS A 30 20.16 6.63 10.76
N GLY A 31 19.09 5.95 10.36
CA GLY A 31 18.08 6.54 9.46
C GLY A 31 17.45 7.80 10.08
N PRO A 32 16.91 8.71 9.25
CA PRO A 32 16.18 9.87 9.76
C PRO A 32 14.99 9.42 10.60
N GLU A 33 14.64 10.19 11.63
CA GLU A 33 13.46 9.90 12.43
C GLU A 33 12.20 10.18 11.60
N ASP A 34 11.30 9.20 11.53
CA ASP A 34 9.99 9.37 10.91
C ASP A 34 9.15 10.26 11.83
N ALA A 35 8.77 11.44 11.33
CA ALA A 35 8.06 12.45 12.09
C ALA A 35 6.72 11.95 12.67
N ILE A 36 6.08 10.95 12.05
CA ILE A 36 4.80 10.38 12.50
C ILE A 36 5.05 9.25 13.51
N LEU A 37 6.01 8.35 13.24
CA LEU A 37 6.33 7.27 14.17
C LEU A 37 6.94 7.79 15.48
N GLY A 38 7.76 8.85 15.42
CA GLY A 38 8.35 9.50 16.58
C GLY A 38 7.29 9.98 17.58
N VAL A 39 6.21 10.60 17.09
CA VAL A 39 5.08 11.06 17.92
C VAL A 39 4.40 9.88 18.61
N THR A 40 4.21 8.75 17.92
CA THR A 40 3.59 7.55 18.51
C THR A 40 4.47 6.94 19.60
N ILE A 41 5.79 6.89 19.37
CA ILE A 41 6.75 6.40 20.36
C ILE A 41 6.73 7.29 21.61
N ALA A 42 6.74 8.61 21.44
CA ALA A 42 6.64 9.55 22.54
C ALA A 42 5.31 9.40 23.30
N TYR A 43 4.19 9.32 22.58
CA TYR A 43 2.86 9.08 23.16
C TYR A 43 2.81 7.78 23.97
N ASN A 44 3.39 6.68 23.47
CA ASN A 44 3.38 5.41 24.18
C ASN A 44 4.24 5.43 25.45
N LYS A 45 5.33 6.22 25.47
CA LYS A 45 6.22 6.39 26.62
C LYS A 45 5.69 7.39 27.67
N ASP A 46 4.73 8.23 27.31
CA ASP A 46 4.14 9.18 28.24
C ASP A 46 3.22 8.45 29.24
N ASP A 47 3.50 8.56 30.53
CA ASP A 47 2.71 7.94 31.60
C ASP A 47 1.49 8.80 32.03
N ASN A 48 1.32 9.98 31.43
CA ASN A 48 0.19 10.85 31.74
C ASN A 48 -1.15 10.17 31.33
N PRO A 49 -2.08 9.93 32.28
CA PRO A 49 -3.35 9.27 31.98
C PRO A 49 -4.29 10.10 31.09
N LYS A 50 -3.98 11.38 30.87
CA LYS A 50 -4.72 12.31 30.00
C LYS A 50 -4.03 12.56 28.66
N LYS A 51 -3.03 11.76 28.28
CA LYS A 51 -2.37 11.86 26.99
C LYS A 51 -3.36 11.63 25.84
N ILE A 52 -3.22 12.40 24.77
CA ILE A 52 -4.05 12.30 23.57
C ILE A 52 -3.13 12.16 22.37
N ASN A 53 -3.41 11.18 21.49
CA ASN A 53 -2.67 11.00 20.25
C ASN A 53 -3.44 11.61 19.08
N LEU A 54 -2.97 12.74 18.57
CA LEU A 54 -3.48 13.40 17.36
C LEU A 54 -2.55 13.24 16.16
N GLY A 55 -1.52 12.38 16.26
CA GLY A 55 -0.51 12.22 15.21
C GLY A 55 -0.80 11.09 14.22
N VAL A 56 -1.37 9.98 14.69
CA VAL A 56 -1.63 8.82 13.82
C VAL A 56 -3.00 8.96 13.17
N GLY A 57 -3.03 9.04 11.83
CA GLY A 57 -4.25 8.99 11.01
C GLY A 57 -4.89 7.60 10.95
N ALA A 58 -5.32 7.08 12.10
CA ALA A 58 -6.05 5.83 12.21
C ALA A 58 -7.28 6.02 13.10
N TYR A 59 -8.44 5.63 12.58
CA TYR A 59 -9.72 5.78 13.25
C TYR A 59 -9.75 5.08 14.62
N ARG A 60 -10.42 5.69 15.59
CA ARG A 60 -10.56 5.23 16.96
C ARG A 60 -12.02 5.31 17.39
N ASP A 61 -12.42 4.46 18.33
CA ASP A 61 -13.71 4.56 18.99
C ASP A 61 -13.75 5.69 20.03
N ASP A 62 -14.89 5.90 20.67
CA ASP A 62 -15.11 6.93 21.70
C ASP A 62 -14.20 6.77 22.93
N ASN A 63 -13.56 5.60 23.10
CA ASN A 63 -12.61 5.31 24.15
C ASN A 63 -11.15 5.45 23.70
N GLY A 64 -10.91 5.93 22.47
CA GLY A 64 -9.57 6.07 21.89
C GLY A 64 -8.92 4.75 21.48
N LYS A 65 -9.67 3.65 21.37
CA LYS A 65 -9.18 2.31 21.00
C LYS A 65 -9.30 2.04 19.50
N PRO A 66 -8.48 1.15 18.92
CA PRO A 66 -8.65 0.70 17.54
C PRO A 66 -10.06 0.16 17.31
N PHE A 67 -10.73 0.65 16.26
CA PHE A 67 -12.09 0.24 15.91
C PHE A 67 -12.09 -0.66 14.67
N VAL A 68 -12.80 -1.78 14.73
CA VAL A 68 -12.97 -2.72 13.63
C VAL A 68 -14.43 -2.69 13.21
N LEU A 69 -14.68 -2.44 11.92
CA LEU A 69 -16.03 -2.37 11.36
C LEU A 69 -16.79 -3.69 11.56
N SER A 70 -18.09 -3.61 11.84
CA SER A 70 -18.97 -4.79 11.98
C SER A 70 -18.98 -5.65 10.71
N SER A 71 -18.97 -5.02 9.53
CA SER A 71 -18.86 -5.70 8.24
C SER A 71 -17.57 -6.51 8.09
N VAL A 72 -16.44 -5.96 8.58
CA VAL A 72 -15.14 -6.66 8.59
C VAL A 72 -15.15 -7.83 9.56
N ARG A 73 -15.77 -7.68 10.75
CA ARG A 73 -15.94 -8.79 11.70
C ARG A 73 -16.81 -9.91 11.13
N ALA A 74 -17.89 -9.56 10.43
CA ALA A 74 -18.75 -10.54 9.77
C ALA A 74 -17.98 -11.28 8.66
N ALA A 75 -17.20 -10.56 7.84
CA ALA A 75 -16.36 -11.16 6.81
C ALA A 75 -15.27 -12.09 7.40
N GLU A 76 -14.61 -11.67 8.49
CA GLU A 76 -13.65 -12.48 9.23
C GLU A 76 -14.26 -13.80 9.71
N ALA A 77 -15.44 -13.75 10.36
CA ALA A 77 -16.14 -14.95 10.82
C ALA A 77 -16.52 -15.89 9.66
N LYS A 78 -16.99 -15.32 8.54
CA LYS A 78 -17.33 -16.09 7.33
C LYS A 78 -16.10 -16.80 6.76
N ILE A 79 -14.98 -16.09 6.56
CA ILE A 79 -13.74 -16.66 6.02
C ILE A 79 -13.22 -17.80 6.91
N GLN A 80 -13.27 -17.63 8.24
CA GLN A 80 -12.87 -18.68 9.18
C GLN A 80 -13.74 -19.95 9.04
N SER A 81 -15.04 -19.79 8.80
CA SER A 81 -15.97 -20.92 8.64
C SER A 81 -15.76 -21.71 7.35
N GLU A 82 -15.29 -21.05 6.29
CA GLU A 82 -15.15 -21.64 4.95
C GLU A 82 -13.91 -22.54 4.79
N LYS A 83 -12.97 -22.55 5.75
CA LYS A 83 -11.75 -23.37 5.75
C LYS A 83 -11.01 -23.34 4.40
N ARG A 84 -10.88 -22.15 3.82
CA ARG A 84 -10.25 -21.94 2.51
C ARG A 84 -8.81 -22.49 2.49
N PRO A 85 -8.35 -23.04 1.36
CA PRO A 85 -6.97 -23.50 1.23
C PRO A 85 -6.00 -22.31 1.32
N MET A 86 -4.84 -22.54 1.94
CA MET A 86 -3.80 -21.53 2.16
C MET A 86 -2.73 -21.59 1.05
N GLU A 87 -3.19 -21.61 -0.20
CA GLU A 87 -2.32 -21.67 -1.38
C GLU A 87 -1.89 -20.28 -1.84
N TYR A 88 -0.83 -20.22 -2.65
CA TYR A 88 -0.42 -18.97 -3.26
C TYR A 88 -1.51 -18.40 -4.18
N LEU A 89 -1.79 -17.11 -4.04
CA LEU A 89 -2.60 -16.37 -4.99
C LEU A 89 -1.89 -16.24 -6.36
N PRO A 90 -2.67 -15.98 -7.44
CA PRO A 90 -2.10 -15.48 -8.68
C PRO A 90 -1.22 -14.25 -8.45
N VAL A 91 -0.24 -14.02 -9.32
CA VAL A 91 0.74 -12.92 -9.14
C VAL A 91 0.06 -11.54 -9.14
N ILE A 92 -0.99 -11.40 -9.93
CA ILE A 92 -1.81 -10.19 -9.98
C ILE A 92 -2.66 -10.01 -8.70
N GLY A 93 -2.83 -11.05 -7.89
CA GLY A 93 -3.72 -11.08 -6.74
C GLY A 93 -4.99 -11.87 -6.98
N ASP A 94 -5.96 -11.70 -6.07
CA ASP A 94 -7.28 -12.32 -6.14
C ASP A 94 -8.17 -11.59 -7.17
N LYS A 95 -8.77 -12.35 -8.09
CA LYS A 95 -9.54 -11.79 -9.22
C LYS A 95 -10.82 -11.09 -8.77
N GLU A 96 -11.51 -11.63 -7.77
CA GLU A 96 -12.75 -11.03 -7.25
C GLU A 96 -12.45 -9.74 -6.50
N PHE A 97 -11.38 -9.74 -5.69
CA PHE A 97 -10.89 -8.54 -5.02
C PHE A 97 -10.54 -7.42 -6.01
N LEU A 98 -9.81 -7.73 -7.08
CA LEU A 98 -9.49 -6.76 -8.13
C LEU A 98 -10.74 -6.21 -8.80
N SER A 99 -11.64 -7.09 -9.23
CA SER A 99 -12.92 -6.70 -9.86
C SER A 99 -13.73 -5.77 -8.96
N ASN A 100 -13.90 -6.12 -7.68
CA ASN A 100 -14.66 -5.31 -6.73
C ASN A 100 -13.97 -3.97 -6.41
N SER A 101 -12.63 -3.96 -6.35
CA SER A 101 -11.85 -2.73 -6.13
C SER A 101 -12.01 -1.74 -7.29
N LEU A 102 -11.97 -2.26 -8.53
CA LEU A 102 -12.19 -1.46 -9.74
C LEU A 102 -13.61 -0.91 -9.80
N LYS A 103 -14.62 -1.74 -9.52
CA LYS A 103 -16.02 -1.29 -9.47
C LYS A 103 -16.23 -0.19 -8.45
N LEU A 104 -15.61 -0.30 -7.28
CA LEU A 104 -15.69 0.73 -6.24
C LEU A 104 -15.07 2.07 -6.71
N ALA A 105 -13.98 2.04 -7.47
CA ALA A 105 -13.33 3.25 -7.98
C ALA A 105 -14.09 3.88 -9.14
N PHE A 106 -14.43 3.07 -10.13
CA PHE A 106 -14.85 3.54 -11.46
C PHE A 106 -16.35 3.42 -11.71
N THR A 107 -17.10 2.70 -10.87
CA THR A 107 -18.47 2.20 -11.12
C THR A 107 -18.56 1.11 -12.18
N GLU A 108 -19.64 0.33 -12.16
CA GLU A 108 -19.89 -0.72 -13.16
C GLU A 108 -20.17 -0.15 -14.55
N ASP A 109 -20.59 1.13 -14.63
CA ASP A 109 -21.00 1.74 -15.88
C ASP A 109 -19.84 2.26 -16.73
N ASN A 110 -18.64 2.30 -16.17
CA ASN A 110 -17.43 2.80 -16.82
C ASN A 110 -17.04 1.97 -18.06
N GLU A 111 -16.78 2.65 -19.18
CA GLU A 111 -16.44 2.00 -20.45
C GLU A 111 -15.13 1.21 -20.40
N PHE A 112 -14.11 1.68 -19.66
CA PHE A 112 -12.85 0.94 -19.53
C PHE A 112 -13.07 -0.36 -18.77
N LEU A 113 -13.93 -0.36 -17.75
CA LEU A 113 -14.26 -1.56 -17.01
C LEU A 113 -15.07 -2.55 -17.87
N LYS A 114 -16.09 -2.06 -18.59
CA LYS A 114 -16.94 -2.88 -19.49
C LYS A 114 -16.14 -3.53 -20.62
N ASN A 115 -15.15 -2.80 -21.16
CA ASN A 115 -14.29 -3.28 -22.24
C ASN A 115 -13.00 -3.96 -21.76
N ASP A 116 -12.85 -4.18 -20.46
CA ASP A 116 -11.71 -4.84 -19.84
C ASP A 116 -10.35 -4.16 -20.13
N LEU A 117 -10.34 -2.82 -20.20
CA LEU A 117 -9.20 -1.94 -20.55
C LEU A 117 -8.49 -1.34 -19.32
N ILE A 118 -8.54 -2.02 -18.18
CA ILE A 118 -7.83 -1.59 -16.96
C ILE A 118 -6.88 -2.70 -16.53
N ALA A 119 -5.58 -2.44 -16.63
CA ALA A 119 -4.56 -3.30 -16.02
C ALA A 119 -4.60 -3.12 -14.50
N SER A 120 -4.70 -4.20 -13.74
CA SER A 120 -4.81 -4.12 -12.29
C SER A 120 -3.99 -5.18 -11.56
N ILE A 121 -3.49 -4.81 -10.39
CA ILE A 121 -2.71 -5.70 -9.52
C ILE A 121 -2.96 -5.35 -8.05
N GLN A 122 -3.11 -6.38 -7.22
CA GLN A 122 -3.21 -6.27 -5.78
C GLN A 122 -1.84 -5.86 -5.23
N THR A 123 -1.83 -4.99 -4.23
CA THR A 123 -0.59 -4.42 -3.69
C THR A 123 -0.63 -4.38 -2.16
N LEU A 124 0.54 -4.11 -1.56
CA LEU A 124 0.67 -3.86 -0.12
C LEU A 124 0.15 -2.46 0.23
N SER A 125 -1.16 -2.30 0.13
CA SER A 125 -1.89 -1.05 0.31
C SER A 125 -1.47 0.07 -0.63
N GLY A 126 -1.92 1.30 -0.36
CA GLY A 126 -1.57 2.48 -1.17
C GLY A 126 -0.06 2.69 -1.28
N THR A 127 0.70 2.45 -0.20
CA THR A 127 2.18 2.53 -0.22
C THR A 127 2.80 1.57 -1.24
N GLY A 128 2.34 0.31 -1.27
CA GLY A 128 2.79 -0.68 -2.25
C GLY A 128 2.37 -0.32 -3.67
N ALA A 129 1.16 0.23 -3.85
CA ALA A 129 0.69 0.73 -5.14
C ALA A 129 1.51 1.90 -5.67
N CYS A 130 1.78 2.92 -4.85
CA CYS A 130 2.65 4.05 -5.22
C CYS A 130 4.07 3.58 -5.54
N ARG A 131 4.61 2.64 -4.76
CA ARG A 131 5.94 2.08 -5.02
C ARG A 131 6.02 1.37 -6.37
N LEU A 132 5.07 0.48 -6.63
CA LEU A 132 5.01 -0.29 -7.87
C LEU A 132 4.75 0.63 -9.08
N GLY A 133 3.87 1.61 -8.90
CA GLY A 133 3.59 2.63 -9.90
C GLY A 133 4.81 3.48 -10.24
N ALA A 134 5.57 3.93 -9.23
CA ALA A 134 6.81 4.68 -9.43
C ALA A 134 7.85 3.86 -10.23
N GLU A 135 8.01 2.59 -9.90
CA GLU A 135 8.93 1.71 -10.61
C GLU A 135 8.48 1.44 -12.05
N PHE A 136 7.18 1.27 -12.28
CA PHE A 136 6.62 1.15 -13.63
C PHE A 136 6.86 2.43 -14.45
N ILE A 137 6.54 3.60 -13.89
CA ILE A 137 6.79 4.91 -14.50
C ILE A 137 8.27 5.05 -14.86
N SER A 138 9.17 4.82 -13.91
CA SER A 138 10.62 4.96 -14.11
C SER A 138 11.17 4.12 -15.26
N ARG A 139 10.53 2.98 -15.57
CA ARG A 139 11.00 2.04 -16.59
C ARG A 139 10.39 2.28 -17.97
N PHE A 140 9.12 2.71 -18.02
CA PHE A 140 8.34 2.64 -19.25
C PHE A 140 7.72 3.97 -19.67
N HIS A 141 7.55 4.92 -18.75
CA HIS A 141 6.93 6.20 -19.07
C HIS A 141 7.91 7.11 -19.82
N LYS A 142 7.43 7.73 -20.89
CA LYS A 142 8.24 8.64 -21.71
C LYS A 142 8.07 10.07 -21.19
N SER A 143 9.16 10.64 -20.67
CA SER A 143 9.25 12.05 -20.31
C SER A 143 10.14 12.79 -21.30
N SER A 144 9.79 14.05 -21.59
CA SER A 144 10.63 14.96 -22.39
C SER A 144 12.03 15.19 -21.81
N THR A 145 12.20 15.00 -20.50
CA THR A 145 13.48 15.15 -19.78
C THR A 145 14.31 13.87 -19.70
N GLY A 146 13.82 12.75 -20.25
CA GLY A 146 14.48 11.44 -20.22
C GLY A 146 14.31 10.66 -18.91
N LYS A 147 14.17 11.34 -17.76
CA LYS A 147 13.81 10.73 -16.47
C LYS A 147 12.43 11.23 -16.01
N PRO A 148 11.49 10.35 -15.64
CA PRO A 148 10.16 10.79 -15.24
C PRO A 148 10.18 11.67 -13.98
N LEU A 149 9.66 12.89 -14.12
CA LEU A 149 9.43 13.82 -13.01
C LEU A 149 8.03 13.61 -12.45
N VAL A 150 7.93 13.36 -11.14
CA VAL A 150 6.66 13.25 -10.41
C VAL A 150 6.46 14.54 -9.61
N LEU A 151 5.48 15.34 -10.02
CA LEU A 151 5.07 16.58 -9.35
C LEU A 151 4.06 16.25 -8.26
N MET A 152 4.37 16.67 -7.03
CA MET A 152 3.55 16.42 -5.84
C MET A 152 2.97 17.72 -5.29
N PRO A 153 1.78 17.71 -4.67
CA PRO A 153 1.25 18.92 -4.06
C PRO A 153 2.19 19.39 -2.94
N SER A 154 2.23 20.71 -2.72
CA SER A 154 2.97 21.31 -1.61
C SER A 154 1.99 21.86 -0.58
N PRO A 155 1.88 21.26 0.63
CA PRO A 155 2.54 20.02 1.09
C PRO A 155 1.86 18.74 0.54
N THR A 156 2.41 17.56 0.87
CA THR A 156 1.84 16.24 0.56
C THR A 156 2.15 15.24 1.68
N TRP A 157 1.66 14.01 1.59
CA TRP A 157 1.99 12.95 2.55
C TRP A 157 3.50 12.72 2.59
N ALA A 158 4.09 12.76 3.79
CA ALA A 158 5.54 12.80 3.99
C ALA A 158 6.33 11.66 3.32
N ASN A 159 5.68 10.52 3.07
CA ASN A 159 6.33 9.37 2.46
C ASN A 159 6.38 9.42 0.92
N HIS A 160 5.57 10.26 0.25
CA HIS A 160 5.55 10.33 -1.21
C HIS A 160 6.93 10.58 -1.83
N PRO A 161 7.73 11.59 -1.39
CA PRO A 161 9.02 11.85 -2.00
C PRO A 161 9.99 10.66 -1.89
N GLY A 162 9.98 9.94 -0.77
CA GLY A 162 10.81 8.76 -0.57
C GLY A 162 10.40 7.61 -1.49
N ILE A 163 9.11 7.27 -1.51
CA ILE A 163 8.56 6.18 -2.33
C ILE A 163 8.93 6.35 -3.81
N PHE A 164 8.66 7.54 -4.38
CA PHE A 164 8.88 7.79 -5.80
C PHE A 164 10.36 7.92 -6.16
N ARG A 165 11.17 8.56 -5.31
CA ARG A 165 12.63 8.66 -5.53
C ARG A 165 13.29 7.29 -5.52
N ASP A 166 12.98 6.48 -4.51
CA ASP A 166 13.51 5.13 -4.41
C ASP A 166 12.98 4.24 -5.55
N GLY A 167 11.82 4.60 -6.12
CA GLY A 167 11.22 3.97 -7.29
C GLY A 167 11.89 4.32 -8.62
N GLY A 168 12.89 5.21 -8.59
CA GLY A 168 13.67 5.62 -9.76
C GLY A 168 13.19 6.93 -10.41
N CYS A 169 12.15 7.57 -9.88
CA CYS A 169 11.65 8.83 -10.41
C CYS A 169 12.42 10.04 -9.87
N GLU A 170 12.32 11.17 -10.57
CA GLU A 170 12.58 12.49 -9.98
C GLU A 170 11.32 12.99 -9.28
N VAL A 171 11.50 13.83 -8.25
CA VAL A 171 10.38 14.37 -7.48
C VAL A 171 10.45 15.89 -7.48
N GLY A 172 9.33 16.51 -7.85
CA GLY A 172 9.14 17.96 -7.84
C GLY A 172 7.87 18.31 -7.08
N LYS A 173 7.55 19.60 -7.05
CA LYS A 173 6.36 20.12 -6.37
C LYS A 173 5.56 21.03 -7.28
N TYR A 174 4.26 21.12 -7.03
CA TYR A 174 3.40 22.19 -7.50
C TYR A 174 2.69 22.83 -6.30
N ARG A 175 2.38 24.12 -6.39
CA ARG A 175 1.60 24.84 -5.37
C ARG A 175 0.23 24.21 -5.22
N TYR A 176 -0.24 24.06 -3.98
CA TYR A 176 -1.49 23.38 -3.68
C TYR A 176 -2.26 24.05 -2.55
N TYR A 177 -1.63 24.26 -1.40
CA TYR A 177 -2.27 24.89 -0.25
C TYR A 177 -1.81 26.33 -0.10
N ASP A 178 -2.77 27.24 -0.08
CA ASP A 178 -2.53 28.64 0.27
C ASP A 178 -2.74 28.84 1.77
N SER A 179 -1.67 29.26 2.46
CA SER A 179 -1.71 29.50 3.91
C SER A 179 -2.53 30.73 4.30
N ASP A 180 -2.71 31.68 3.39
CA ASP A 180 -3.43 32.92 3.69
C ASP A 180 -4.95 32.69 3.62
N SER A 181 -5.43 31.99 2.59
CA SER A 181 -6.84 31.60 2.48
C SER A 181 -7.21 30.30 3.21
N CYS A 182 -6.22 29.53 3.66
CA CYS A 182 -6.39 28.14 4.10
C CYS A 182 -7.09 27.25 3.07
N GLY A 183 -7.00 27.61 1.79
CA GLY A 183 -7.71 26.99 0.67
C GLY A 183 -6.78 26.33 -0.34
N PHE A 184 -7.40 25.84 -1.42
CA PHE A 184 -6.68 25.30 -2.56
C PHE A 184 -6.22 26.45 -3.47
N ASP A 185 -4.90 26.55 -3.70
CA ASP A 185 -4.25 27.51 -4.60
C ASP A 185 -4.41 27.06 -6.05
N LEU A 186 -5.58 27.30 -6.62
CA LEU A 186 -5.90 26.93 -8.01
C LEU A 186 -4.98 27.66 -8.99
N GLU A 187 -4.82 28.97 -8.83
CA GLU A 187 -4.03 29.79 -9.74
C GLU A 187 -2.57 29.33 -9.78
N GLY A 188 -1.95 29.12 -8.61
CA GLY A 188 -0.59 28.64 -8.50
C GLY A 188 -0.43 27.20 -8.99
N SER A 189 -1.38 26.32 -8.68
CA SER A 189 -1.44 24.96 -9.25
C SER A 189 -1.42 24.98 -10.78
N VAL A 190 -2.30 25.78 -11.38
CA VAL A 190 -2.45 25.86 -12.84
C VAL A 190 -1.20 26.43 -13.50
N GLU A 191 -0.59 27.47 -12.91
CA GLU A 191 0.66 28.04 -13.42
C GLU A 191 1.80 27.01 -13.41
N ASP A 192 2.01 26.33 -12.28
CA ASP A 192 3.09 25.34 -12.13
C ASP A 192 2.88 24.17 -13.10
N LEU A 193 1.66 23.63 -13.19
CA LEU A 193 1.35 22.49 -14.05
C LEU A 193 1.45 22.84 -15.55
N LYS A 194 1.10 24.07 -15.95
CA LYS A 194 1.30 24.53 -17.34
C LYS A 194 2.78 24.63 -17.71
N SER A 195 3.63 24.99 -16.75
CA SER A 195 5.07 25.12 -16.96
C SER A 195 5.84 23.79 -16.89
N ALA A 196 5.16 22.72 -16.47
CA ALA A 196 5.78 21.41 -16.29
C ALA A 196 6.27 20.82 -17.62
N PRO A 197 7.41 20.10 -17.62
CA PRO A 197 7.86 19.37 -18.80
C PRO A 197 6.82 18.34 -19.25
N VAL A 198 6.57 18.27 -20.57
CA VAL A 198 5.66 17.29 -21.17
C VAL A 198 6.06 15.88 -20.77
N GLY A 199 5.08 15.06 -20.42
CA GLY A 199 5.30 13.71 -19.91
C GLY A 199 5.70 13.66 -18.43
N SER A 200 5.68 14.78 -17.69
CA SER A 200 5.73 14.70 -16.22
C SER A 200 4.46 14.02 -15.67
N VAL A 201 4.59 13.41 -14.50
CA VAL A 201 3.50 12.76 -13.78
C VAL A 201 3.01 13.72 -12.69
N VAL A 202 1.70 13.89 -12.55
CA VAL A 202 1.11 14.71 -11.49
C VAL A 202 0.47 13.79 -10.47
N LEU A 203 1.00 13.79 -9.25
CA LEU A 203 0.44 13.08 -8.13
C LEU A 203 -0.74 13.89 -7.56
N LEU A 204 -1.92 13.28 -7.54
CA LEU A 204 -3.18 13.86 -7.10
C LEU A 204 -3.74 13.03 -5.96
N HIS A 205 -4.23 13.69 -4.90
CA HIS A 205 -5.01 13.00 -3.87
C HIS A 205 -6.46 13.00 -4.34
N ALA A 206 -7.10 11.83 -4.41
CA ALA A 206 -8.46 11.73 -4.93
C ALA A 206 -9.48 12.51 -4.08
N CYS A 207 -9.29 12.50 -2.76
CA CYS A 207 -10.02 13.25 -1.75
C CYS A 207 -9.26 13.16 -0.41
N ALA A 208 -9.72 13.92 0.59
CA ALA A 208 -9.13 14.10 1.90
C ALA A 208 -7.61 14.30 1.82
N HIS A 209 -7.20 15.39 1.17
CA HIS A 209 -5.78 15.71 1.00
C HIS A 209 -5.00 15.59 2.31
N ASN A 210 -3.87 14.90 2.28
CA ASN A 210 -3.03 14.65 3.44
C ASN A 210 -1.72 15.43 3.25
N PRO A 211 -1.41 16.44 4.10
CA PRO A 211 -1.93 16.63 5.46
C PRO A 211 -3.01 17.71 5.65
N THR A 212 -3.40 18.46 4.61
CA THR A 212 -4.14 19.73 4.81
C THR A 212 -5.64 19.57 5.04
N GLY A 213 -6.24 18.47 4.59
CA GLY A 213 -7.70 18.27 4.56
C GLY A 213 -8.45 19.14 3.54
N VAL A 214 -7.73 19.89 2.70
CA VAL A 214 -8.30 20.79 1.69
C VAL A 214 -8.35 20.07 0.35
N ASP A 215 -9.54 19.90 -0.21
CA ASP A 215 -9.74 19.30 -1.53
C ASP A 215 -10.26 20.35 -2.54
N PRO A 216 -9.88 20.26 -3.82
CA PRO A 216 -10.47 21.09 -4.86
C PRO A 216 -11.97 20.79 -5.01
N THR A 217 -12.75 21.82 -5.36
CA THR A 217 -14.14 21.64 -5.79
C THR A 217 -14.20 20.96 -7.15
N MET A 218 -15.36 20.45 -7.56
CA MET A 218 -15.51 19.82 -8.89
C MET A 218 -15.20 20.79 -10.04
N ASP A 219 -15.59 22.06 -9.93
CA ASP A 219 -15.24 23.10 -10.91
C ASP A 219 -13.71 23.31 -10.98
N GLN A 220 -13.02 23.22 -9.85
CA GLN A 220 -11.55 23.31 -9.81
C GLN A 220 -10.91 22.05 -10.41
N TRP A 221 -11.47 20.86 -10.16
CA TRP A 221 -11.03 19.62 -10.79
C TRP A 221 -11.20 19.64 -12.31
N GLU A 222 -12.24 20.29 -12.84
CA GLU A 222 -12.42 20.52 -14.27
C GLU A 222 -11.25 21.34 -14.86
N VAL A 223 -10.91 22.45 -14.21
CA VAL A 223 -9.79 23.31 -14.63
C VAL A 223 -8.45 22.55 -14.57
N LEU A 224 -8.24 21.75 -13.52
CA LEU A 224 -7.03 20.92 -13.37
C LEU A 224 -6.96 19.83 -14.45
N SER A 225 -8.06 19.12 -14.70
CA SER A 225 -8.15 18.09 -15.72
C SER A 225 -7.79 18.64 -17.09
N GLU A 226 -8.36 19.78 -17.48
CA GLU A 226 -8.05 20.45 -18.74
C GLU A 226 -6.58 20.87 -18.80
N THR A 227 -6.07 21.46 -17.71
CA THR A 227 -4.68 21.92 -17.62
C THR A 227 -3.69 20.77 -17.80
N ILE A 228 -3.88 19.67 -17.06
CA ILE A 228 -3.04 18.46 -17.11
C ILE A 228 -3.08 17.85 -18.52
N LYS A 229 -4.26 17.79 -19.14
CA LYS A 229 -4.43 17.25 -20.49
C LYS A 229 -3.70 18.11 -21.53
N ARG A 230 -3.87 19.43 -21.49
CA ARG A 230 -3.23 20.37 -22.43
C ARG A 230 -1.70 20.39 -22.28
N ALA A 231 -1.20 20.25 -21.06
CA ALA A 231 0.23 20.19 -20.78
C ALA A 231 0.85 18.80 -21.09
N GLY A 232 0.04 17.80 -21.48
CA GLY A 232 0.53 16.46 -21.80
C GLY A 232 1.13 15.74 -20.60
N LEU A 233 0.50 15.90 -19.42
CA LEU A 233 0.95 15.31 -18.17
C LEU A 233 0.15 14.03 -17.86
N LEU A 234 0.77 13.10 -17.13
CA LEU A 234 0.13 11.85 -16.71
C LEU A 234 -0.45 12.01 -15.28
N PRO A 235 -1.78 11.93 -15.09
CA PRO A 235 -2.37 11.92 -13.77
C PRO A 235 -2.15 10.58 -13.04
N PHE A 236 -1.62 10.65 -11.82
CA PHE A 236 -1.51 9.54 -10.89
C PHE A 236 -2.30 9.87 -9.62
N PHE A 237 -3.36 9.13 -9.33
CA PHE A 237 -4.18 9.32 -8.14
C PHE A 237 -3.73 8.42 -6.98
N ASP A 238 -3.56 8.99 -5.80
CA ASP A 238 -3.57 8.28 -4.51
C ASP A 238 -4.95 8.42 -3.87
N MET A 239 -5.65 7.29 -3.70
CA MET A 239 -6.98 7.21 -3.14
C MET A 239 -6.99 6.30 -1.89
N ALA A 240 -6.72 6.92 -0.74
CA ALA A 240 -6.67 6.23 0.55
C ALA A 240 -7.90 6.45 1.45
N TYR A 241 -8.74 7.43 1.13
CA TYR A 241 -9.78 7.97 2.02
C TYR A 241 -11.18 8.01 1.39
N GLN A 242 -11.42 7.24 0.33
CA GLN A 242 -12.75 7.17 -0.31
C GLN A 242 -13.83 6.85 0.72
N GLY A 243 -14.79 7.76 0.91
CA GLY A 243 -15.89 7.70 1.87
C GLY A 243 -15.70 8.57 3.13
N PHE A 244 -14.55 9.22 3.33
CA PHE A 244 -14.29 10.05 4.54
C PHE A 244 -14.53 11.53 4.36
N THR A 245 -14.63 12.04 3.13
CA THR A 245 -14.76 13.49 2.90
C THR A 245 -16.23 13.88 2.92
N SER A 246 -17.02 13.31 2.01
CA SER A 246 -18.47 13.57 1.92
C SER A 246 -19.33 12.56 2.70
N GLY A 247 -18.75 11.43 3.12
CA GLY A 247 -19.49 10.26 3.59
C GLY A 247 -20.04 9.38 2.46
N SER A 248 -19.86 9.77 1.20
CA SER A 248 -20.27 9.00 0.03
C SER A 248 -19.05 8.47 -0.73
N LEU A 249 -19.04 7.15 -0.98
CA LEU A 249 -17.99 6.50 -1.78
C LEU A 249 -17.95 7.03 -3.21
N ASP A 250 -19.10 7.45 -3.75
CA ASP A 250 -19.23 7.92 -5.13
C ASP A 250 -18.74 9.35 -5.31
N ILE A 251 -19.13 10.25 -4.40
CA ILE A 251 -18.70 11.65 -4.44
C ILE A 251 -17.17 11.71 -4.23
N ASP A 252 -16.65 10.92 -3.28
CA ASP A 252 -15.22 10.90 -2.97
C ASP A 252 -14.35 10.27 -4.07
N ALA A 253 -14.95 9.61 -5.06
CA ALA A 253 -14.28 9.13 -6.28
C ALA A 253 -14.50 10.07 -7.48
N GLY A 254 -15.22 11.19 -7.30
CA GLY A 254 -15.63 12.10 -8.36
C GLY A 254 -14.46 12.65 -9.19
N ALA A 255 -13.36 13.05 -8.54
CA ALA A 255 -12.17 13.56 -9.23
C ALA A 255 -11.55 12.52 -10.18
N VAL A 256 -11.43 11.26 -9.74
CA VAL A 256 -10.88 10.17 -10.57
C VAL A 256 -11.78 9.92 -11.77
N ARG A 257 -13.09 9.81 -11.54
CA ARG A 257 -14.09 9.53 -12.59
C ARG A 257 -14.13 10.66 -13.61
N LYS A 258 -14.09 11.91 -13.16
CA LYS A 258 -14.02 13.10 -14.01
C LYS A 258 -12.81 13.08 -14.95
N PHE A 259 -11.63 12.72 -14.43
CA PHE A 259 -10.44 12.60 -15.28
C PHE A 259 -10.59 11.48 -16.31
N VAL A 260 -11.20 10.35 -15.94
CA VAL A 260 -11.46 9.28 -16.91
C VAL A 260 -12.44 9.74 -17.99
N GLU A 261 -13.51 10.43 -17.63
CA GLU A 261 -14.51 11.01 -18.55
C GLU A 261 -13.89 12.05 -19.50
N ASP A 262 -12.98 12.88 -18.99
CA ASP A 262 -12.23 13.84 -19.80
C ASP A 262 -11.18 13.18 -20.70
N GLY A 263 -11.08 11.84 -20.68
CA GLY A 263 -10.29 11.03 -21.59
C GLY A 263 -8.85 10.78 -21.14
N HIS A 264 -8.53 10.99 -19.86
CA HIS A 264 -7.20 10.69 -19.32
C HIS A 264 -6.97 9.18 -19.20
N ARG A 265 -5.71 8.75 -19.33
CA ARG A 265 -5.26 7.39 -18.96
C ARG A 265 -4.64 7.45 -17.58
N VAL A 266 -5.49 7.42 -16.56
CA VAL A 266 -5.05 7.59 -15.17
C VAL A 266 -4.32 6.35 -14.65
N MET A 267 -3.36 6.58 -13.76
CA MET A 267 -2.89 5.57 -12.81
C MET A 267 -3.58 5.80 -11.47
N LEU A 268 -3.98 4.74 -10.78
CA LEU A 268 -4.70 4.81 -9.50
C LEU A 268 -4.09 3.86 -8.47
N ALA A 269 -3.61 4.41 -7.37
CA ALA A 269 -3.25 3.68 -6.16
C ALA A 269 -4.42 3.72 -5.18
N GLN A 270 -5.01 2.57 -4.85
CA GLN A 270 -6.06 2.48 -3.84
C GLN A 270 -5.52 1.85 -2.55
N SER A 271 -5.92 2.40 -1.40
CA SER A 271 -5.69 1.80 -0.09
C SER A 271 -7.02 1.44 0.58
N PHE A 272 -7.06 0.25 1.17
CA PHE A 272 -8.18 -0.17 2.02
C PHE A 272 -7.89 -0.06 3.52
N SER A 273 -6.79 0.62 3.89
CA SER A 273 -6.39 0.74 5.29
C SER A 273 -7.37 1.59 6.12
N LYS A 274 -7.99 2.62 5.53
CA LYS A 274 -8.85 3.55 6.28
C LYS A 274 -10.33 3.21 6.11
N ASN A 275 -10.82 3.16 4.87
CA ASN A 275 -12.23 2.92 4.55
C ASN A 275 -12.75 1.56 5.04
N PHE A 276 -11.90 0.53 5.06
CA PHE A 276 -12.23 -0.76 5.70
C PHE A 276 -11.61 -0.93 7.09
N GLY A 277 -10.81 0.02 7.58
CA GLY A 277 -10.07 -0.13 8.84
C GLY A 277 -9.02 -1.25 8.82
N LEU A 278 -8.60 -1.71 7.64
CA LEU A 278 -7.69 -2.84 7.45
C LEU A 278 -6.21 -2.40 7.41
N TYR A 279 -5.81 -1.59 8.40
CA TYR A 279 -4.47 -0.97 8.47
C TYR A 279 -3.34 -2.00 8.39
N GLY A 280 -3.40 -3.04 9.24
CA GLY A 280 -2.36 -4.08 9.35
C GLY A 280 -2.42 -5.16 8.27
N HIS A 281 -3.56 -5.33 7.59
CA HIS A 281 -3.71 -6.31 6.52
C HIS A 281 -3.08 -5.87 5.20
N ARG A 282 -2.70 -4.59 5.10
CA ARG A 282 -1.98 -4.03 3.94
C ARG A 282 -2.70 -4.28 2.61
N LEU A 283 -4.03 -4.14 2.58
CA LEU A 283 -4.82 -4.31 1.35
C LEU A 283 -4.81 -3.03 0.49
N GLY A 284 -4.62 -3.19 -0.82
CA GLY A 284 -4.71 -2.14 -1.83
C GLY A 284 -4.55 -2.68 -3.25
N THR A 285 -4.65 -1.79 -4.23
CA THR A 285 -4.50 -2.08 -5.65
C THR A 285 -3.73 -0.96 -6.36
N LEU A 286 -3.06 -1.32 -7.46
CA LEU A 286 -2.63 -0.39 -8.50
C LEU A 286 -3.44 -0.69 -9.76
N SER A 287 -4.04 0.33 -10.35
CA SER A 287 -4.81 0.24 -11.60
C SER A 287 -4.28 1.23 -12.64
N ILE A 288 -4.22 0.83 -13.90
CA ILE A 288 -3.70 1.64 -15.02
C ILE A 288 -4.64 1.48 -16.21
N LEU A 289 -5.23 2.59 -16.67
CA LEU A 289 -6.11 2.59 -17.85
C LEU A 289 -5.30 2.45 -19.14
N THR A 290 -5.82 1.67 -20.09
CA THR A 290 -5.14 1.37 -21.36
C THR A 290 -6.04 1.64 -22.56
N ASP A 291 -5.45 1.67 -23.75
CA ASP A 291 -6.15 1.85 -25.03
C ASP A 291 -6.47 0.52 -25.73
N SER A 292 -5.89 -0.59 -25.28
CA SER A 292 -6.14 -1.90 -25.86
C SER A 292 -5.85 -3.05 -24.89
N ASP A 293 -6.44 -4.21 -25.18
CA ASP A 293 -6.16 -5.47 -24.50
C ASP A 293 -4.66 -5.86 -24.59
N LYS A 294 -4.05 -5.66 -25.76
CA LYS A 294 -2.61 -5.92 -25.96
C LYS A 294 -1.74 -5.07 -25.02
N GLU A 295 -2.08 -3.80 -24.86
CA GLU A 295 -1.38 -2.90 -23.94
C GLU A 295 -1.59 -3.34 -22.49
N LYS A 296 -2.83 -3.64 -22.09
CA LYS A 296 -3.15 -4.16 -20.76
C LYS A 296 -2.33 -5.39 -20.41
N MET A 297 -2.33 -6.42 -21.27
CA MET A 297 -1.57 -7.65 -21.05
C MET A 297 -0.06 -7.37 -20.88
N ALA A 298 0.48 -6.44 -21.66
CA ALA A 298 1.88 -6.05 -21.55
C ALA A 298 2.17 -5.37 -20.20
N ILE A 299 1.30 -4.45 -19.77
CA ILE A 299 1.42 -3.75 -18.49
C ILE A 299 1.33 -4.73 -17.32
N GLU A 300 0.31 -5.59 -17.28
CA GLU A 300 0.12 -6.60 -16.23
C GLU A 300 1.35 -7.51 -16.10
N SER A 301 1.91 -7.94 -17.23
CA SER A 301 3.15 -8.73 -17.26
C SER A 301 4.34 -7.99 -16.64
N GLN A 302 4.47 -6.69 -16.90
CA GLN A 302 5.58 -5.89 -16.38
C GLN A 302 5.43 -5.56 -14.89
N VAL A 303 4.22 -5.23 -14.41
CA VAL A 303 3.99 -4.94 -12.98
C VAL A 303 4.05 -6.21 -12.12
N CYS A 304 3.74 -7.38 -12.70
CA CYS A 304 3.90 -8.68 -12.03
C CYS A 304 5.36 -9.00 -11.66
N ARG A 305 6.35 -8.52 -12.42
CA ARG A 305 7.77 -8.86 -12.21
C ARG A 305 8.32 -8.32 -10.88
N PRO A 306 8.28 -7.01 -10.60
CA PRO A 306 8.70 -6.48 -9.30
C PRO A 306 7.77 -6.93 -8.16
N SER A 307 6.47 -7.13 -8.43
CA SER A 307 5.54 -7.69 -7.45
C SER A 307 5.99 -9.06 -6.89
N ARG A 308 6.50 -9.95 -7.76
CA ARG A 308 7.09 -11.24 -7.34
C ARG A 308 8.33 -11.07 -6.44
N GLN A 309 9.08 -9.98 -6.60
CA GLN A 309 10.31 -9.71 -5.85
C GLN A 309 10.01 -9.03 -4.50
N LEU A 310 8.88 -8.33 -4.39
CA LEU A 310 8.50 -7.49 -3.24
C LEU A 310 7.54 -8.17 -2.23
N LEU A 311 7.38 -9.50 -2.29
CA LEU A 311 6.50 -10.28 -1.39
C LEU A 311 5.01 -9.88 -1.42
N ILE A 312 4.50 -9.33 -2.53
CA ILE A 312 3.07 -8.97 -2.66
C ILE A 312 2.15 -10.21 -2.64
N ARG A 313 2.71 -11.42 -2.81
CA ARG A 313 1.99 -12.70 -2.77
C ARG A 313 1.49 -13.10 -1.37
N GLU A 314 2.06 -12.55 -0.31
CA GLU A 314 1.77 -12.98 1.07
C GLU A 314 0.90 -11.96 1.78
N GLN A 315 -0.42 -12.06 1.57
CA GLN A 315 -1.37 -11.56 2.56
C GLN A 315 -1.86 -12.75 3.35
N LEU A 316 -1.23 -12.94 4.52
CA LEU A 316 -1.68 -13.90 5.50
C LEU A 316 -3.10 -13.53 5.94
N VAL A 317 -4.03 -14.46 5.72
CA VAL A 317 -5.30 -14.52 6.43
C VAL A 317 -4.98 -14.67 7.92
N LEU A 318 -5.37 -13.65 8.69
CA LEU A 318 -5.58 -13.63 10.14
C LEU A 318 -4.35 -13.91 11.03
N SER A 319 -3.64 -12.85 11.43
CA SER A 319 -2.84 -12.89 12.66
C SER A 319 -3.77 -12.82 13.88
N ARG A 320 -3.79 -13.90 14.67
CA ARG A 320 -4.53 -13.99 15.95
C ARG A 320 -4.10 -12.88 16.91
N SER A 321 -5.07 -12.28 17.59
CA SER A 321 -4.87 -11.28 18.64
C SER A 321 -4.50 -11.86 20.01
N ASP A 322 -4.12 -13.13 20.10
CA ASP A 322 -3.72 -13.72 21.38
C ASP A 322 -2.20 -13.84 21.46
N SER A 323 -1.66 -13.13 22.44
CA SER A 323 -0.27 -13.11 22.89
C SER A 323 0.22 -14.50 23.36
N GLN A 324 0.33 -15.44 22.43
CA GLN A 324 1.00 -16.73 22.60
C GLN A 324 2.13 -16.78 21.57
N PRO A 325 3.39 -17.00 21.97
CA PRO A 325 4.48 -17.13 21.03
C PRO A 325 4.20 -18.32 20.10
N LEU A 326 4.41 -18.12 18.79
CA LEU A 326 4.46 -19.19 17.80
C LEU A 326 5.59 -20.15 18.19
N ILE A 327 5.26 -21.21 18.91
CA ILE A 327 6.13 -22.36 19.05
C ILE A 327 6.04 -23.09 17.72
N PHE A 328 7.06 -22.95 16.88
CA PHE A 328 7.25 -23.82 15.72
C PHE A 328 7.46 -25.25 16.25
N GLY A 329 6.39 -26.06 16.24
CA GLY A 329 6.50 -27.49 16.43
C GLY A 329 7.27 -28.12 15.26
N PRO A 330 7.95 -29.26 15.47
CA PRO A 330 8.63 -29.95 14.39
C PRO A 330 7.61 -30.34 13.30
N PRO A 331 8.00 -30.37 12.02
CA PRO A 331 7.11 -30.78 10.94
C PRO A 331 6.57 -32.18 11.21
N ALA A 332 5.28 -32.39 10.92
CA ALA A 332 4.56 -33.63 11.17
C ALA A 332 5.33 -34.85 10.61
N PRO A 333 5.39 -35.99 11.33
CA PRO A 333 6.11 -37.16 10.86
C PRO A 333 5.43 -37.75 9.62
N HIS A 334 6.25 -38.26 8.71
CA HIS A 334 5.85 -38.99 7.50
C HIS A 334 4.76 -40.02 7.82
N VAL A 335 3.58 -39.86 7.22
CA VAL A 335 2.55 -40.89 7.22
C VAL A 335 2.98 -42.01 6.29
N SER A 336 3.46 -43.11 6.86
CA SER A 336 3.65 -44.37 6.15
C SER A 336 2.27 -44.97 5.86
N CYS A 337 1.97 -45.14 4.57
CA CYS A 337 0.75 -45.78 4.10
C CYS A 337 0.77 -47.27 4.48
N SER A 338 -0.14 -47.71 5.35
CA SER A 338 -0.46 -49.13 5.52
C SER A 338 -1.97 -49.31 5.49
N SER A 339 -2.41 -50.09 4.51
CA SER A 339 -3.76 -50.54 4.26
C SER A 339 -4.41 -51.22 5.47
N SER A 340 -5.61 -50.80 5.85
CA SER A 340 -6.70 -51.73 6.13
C SER A 340 -8.05 -51.02 6.05
N SER A 341 -8.95 -51.64 5.30
CA SER A 341 -10.35 -51.29 5.14
C SER A 341 -11.13 -51.56 6.43
N ARG A 342 -12.06 -50.66 6.78
CA ARG A 342 -13.42 -50.99 7.25
C ARG A 342 -14.27 -49.73 7.45
N SER A 343 -15.45 -49.82 6.85
CA SER A 343 -16.66 -48.99 6.86
C SER A 343 -17.18 -48.55 8.23
N TRP A 344 -17.84 -47.38 8.30
CA TRP A 344 -19.08 -47.06 9.06
C TRP A 344 -19.63 -45.71 8.51
N VAL A 345 -20.65 -45.71 7.64
CA VAL A 345 -22.11 -45.53 7.89
C VAL A 345 -22.49 -44.15 8.45
N GLU A 346 -23.21 -43.37 7.63
CA GLU A 346 -23.95 -42.14 8.00
C GLU A 346 -25.08 -42.45 9.01
N PRO A 347 -25.64 -41.41 9.65
CA PRO A 347 -27.00 -41.07 9.22
C PRO A 347 -27.26 -39.58 9.05
N CYS A 348 -28.00 -39.34 7.97
CA CYS A 348 -28.83 -38.20 7.62
C CYS A 348 -29.73 -37.70 8.77
N GLY A 349 -29.95 -36.39 8.82
CA GLY A 349 -30.95 -35.74 9.67
C GLY A 349 -31.09 -34.25 9.34
N GLN A 350 -31.94 -33.92 8.36
CA GLN A 350 -32.57 -32.60 8.19
C GLN A 350 -33.38 -32.26 9.47
N THR A 351 -33.62 -31.00 9.89
CA THR A 351 -34.56 -30.06 9.24
C THR A 351 -34.50 -28.61 9.80
N LEU A 352 -34.94 -27.66 8.95
CA LEU A 352 -35.62 -26.35 9.21
C LEU A 352 -34.77 -25.15 9.72
N GLN A 353 -34.42 -24.19 8.85
CA GLN A 353 -35.19 -22.98 8.45
C GLN A 353 -35.65 -22.08 9.60
N PHE A 354 -35.01 -20.91 9.72
CA PHE A 354 -35.70 -19.66 10.02
C PHE A 354 -35.16 -18.53 9.13
N LYS A 355 -36.14 -17.79 8.62
CA LYS A 355 -36.11 -16.71 7.63
C LYS A 355 -35.81 -15.35 8.28
N ASP A 356 -35.35 -14.44 7.42
CA ASP A 356 -35.50 -12.99 7.43
C ASP A 356 -34.76 -12.17 8.51
N LEU A 357 -33.81 -11.33 8.05
CA LEU A 357 -33.87 -9.88 8.22
C LEU A 357 -32.81 -9.19 7.35
N GLU A 358 -33.31 -8.59 6.27
CA GLU A 358 -32.67 -7.52 5.50
C GLU A 358 -32.58 -6.25 6.36
N LEU A 359 -31.43 -5.58 6.33
CA LEU A 359 -31.24 -4.14 6.20
C LEU A 359 -29.76 -3.84 5.91
#